data_AF-A0A4S0ULM4-F1
#
_entry.id   AF-A0A4S0ULM4-F1
#
_cell.length_a   1.000
_cell.length_b   1.000
_cell.length_c   1.000
_cell.angle_alpha   90.00
_cell.angle_beta   90.00
_cell.angle_gamma   90.00
#
_symmetry.space_group_name_H-M   'P 1'
#
loop_
_entity.id
_entity.type
_entity.pdbx_description
1 polymer ?
#
loop_
_entity_poly.entity_id
_entity_poly.type
_entity_poly.pdbx_seq_one_letter_code
_entity_poly.pdbx_strand_id
1 'polypeptide(L)'
;QQVDKLQATGGDIQSMPDVLQSVVVNALRAQLSLVSRREAVLRLKYGERHPDVMAAQAERHDIEGQIAAEVQRLIGNLKNEVDAAEAREASLARALGSVS
;
A
#
# COMPACT_ATOMS: atom_id res chain seq x y z
N GLN A 1 5.40 18.45 -6.10
CA GLN A 1 4.00 18.90 -5.85
C GLN A 1 2.91 17.85 -6.11
N GLN A 2 3.19 16.70 -6.75
CA GLN A 2 2.19 15.65 -6.97
C GLN A 2 2.03 14.68 -5.78
N VAL A 3 3.10 14.41 -5.04
CA VAL A 3 3.10 13.52 -3.86
C VAL A 3 2.30 14.10 -2.67
N ASP A 4 2.27 15.41 -2.49
CA ASP A 4 1.55 16.05 -1.37
C ASP A 4 0.02 16.08 -1.58
N LYS A 5 -0.44 16.03 -2.84
CA LYS A 5 -1.88 15.99 -3.16
C LYS A 5 -2.50 14.59 -2.99
N LEU A 6 -1.69 13.54 -2.91
CA LEU A 6 -2.16 12.15 -2.81
C LEU A 6 -2.54 11.74 -1.38
N GLN A 7 -2.09 12.48 -0.36
CA GLN A 7 -2.37 12.15 1.05
C GLN A 7 -3.82 12.41 1.49
N ALA A 8 -4.61 13.17 0.74
CA ALA A 8 -5.94 13.64 1.17
C ALA A 8 -7.08 12.61 1.02
N THR A 9 -6.86 11.53 0.26
CA THR A 9 -7.89 10.51 0.01
C THR A 9 -7.24 9.12 -0.07
N GLY A 10 -7.31 8.33 1.01
CA GLY A 10 -6.73 6.98 1.07
C GLY A 10 -7.20 6.01 -0.04
N GLY A 11 -8.31 6.32 -0.73
CA GLY A 11 -8.75 5.61 -1.92
C GLY A 11 -7.88 5.87 -3.16
N ASP A 12 -7.32 7.08 -3.31
CA ASP A 12 -6.53 7.50 -4.47
C ASP A 12 -5.12 6.90 -4.44
N ILE A 13 -4.59 6.68 -3.23
CA ILE A 13 -3.29 6.03 -2.98
C ILE A 13 -3.32 4.55 -3.37
N GLN A 14 -4.40 3.84 -3.02
CA GLN A 14 -4.53 2.41 -3.33
C GLN A 14 -4.68 2.11 -4.83
N SER A 15 -5.04 3.13 -5.62
CA SER A 15 -5.12 3.09 -7.09
C SER A 15 -3.85 3.58 -7.79
N MET A 16 -2.81 3.98 -7.06
CA MET A 16 -1.54 4.40 -7.68
C MET A 16 -0.93 3.23 -8.49
N PRO A 17 -0.40 3.49 -9.71
CA PRO A 17 0.19 2.45 -10.55
C PRO A 17 1.22 1.59 -9.83
N ASP A 18 2.11 2.19 -9.04
CA ASP A 18 3.18 1.48 -8.31
C ASP A 18 2.62 0.55 -7.22
N VAL A 19 1.55 0.96 -6.55
CA VAL A 19 0.85 0.14 -5.55
C VAL A 19 0.10 -1.01 -6.23
N LEU A 20 -0.54 -0.75 -7.37
CA LEU A 20 -1.23 -1.77 -8.17
C LEU A 20 -0.25 -2.79 -8.78
N GLN A 21 0.97 -2.38 -9.10
CA GLN A 21 2.01 -3.24 -9.64
C GLN A 21 2.80 -3.99 -8.56
N SER A 22 2.66 -3.59 -7.28
CA SER A 22 3.34 -4.27 -6.17
C SER A 22 2.88 -5.73 -6.04
N VAL A 23 3.81 -6.65 -6.25
CA VAL A 23 3.60 -8.09 -6.08
C VAL A 23 3.20 -8.41 -4.63
N VAL A 24 3.77 -7.71 -3.65
CA VAL A 24 3.47 -7.93 -2.22
C VAL A 24 2.05 -7.49 -1.89
N VAL A 25 1.65 -6.29 -2.33
CA VAL A 25 0.27 -5.79 -2.12
C VAL A 25 -0.75 -6.71 -2.80
N ASN A 26 -0.46 -7.17 -4.01
CA ASN A 26 -1.35 -8.09 -4.72
C ASN A 26 -1.45 -9.46 -4.03
N ALA A 27 -0.35 -9.99 -3.49
CA ALA A 27 -0.36 -11.22 -2.70
C ALA A 27 -1.18 -11.07 -1.41
N LEU A 28 -1.02 -9.97 -0.68
CA LEU A 28 -1.80 -9.67 0.53
C LEU A 28 -3.30 -9.50 0.22
N ARG A 29 -3.66 -8.82 -0.88
CA ARG A 29 -5.05 -8.70 -1.35
C ARG A 29 -5.66 -10.05 -1.70
N ALA A 30 -4.89 -10.95 -2.31
CA ALA A 30 -5.34 -12.30 -2.58
C ALA A 30 -5.62 -13.07 -1.28
N GLN A 31 -4.73 -12.98 -0.29
CA GLN A 31 -4.94 -13.59 1.03
C GLN A 31 -6.16 -13.01 1.74
N LEU A 32 -6.33 -11.68 1.71
CA LEU A 32 -7.48 -10.98 2.27
C LEU A 32 -8.80 -11.49 1.70
N SER A 33 -8.86 -11.71 0.39
CA SER A 33 -10.04 -12.26 -0.30
C SER A 33 -10.38 -13.69 0.19
N LEU A 34 -9.35 -14.52 0.38
CA LEU A 34 -9.51 -15.89 0.89
C LEU A 34 -10.04 -15.90 2.33
N VAL A 35 -9.44 -15.09 3.22
CA VAL A 35 -9.86 -15.00 4.63
C VAL A 35 -11.24 -14.39 4.75
N SER A 36 -11.56 -13.35 3.97
CA SER A 36 -12.90 -12.75 3.95
C SER A 36 -13.99 -13.75 3.55
N ARG A 37 -13.71 -14.60 2.54
CA ARG A 37 -14.63 -15.68 2.15
C ARG A 37 -14.79 -16.70 3.28
N ARG A 38 -13.69 -17.11 3.90
CA ARG A 38 -13.70 -18.07 5.02
C ARG A 38 -14.51 -17.53 6.19
N GLU A 39 -14.29 -16.29 6.57
CA GLU A 39 -15.03 -15.61 7.63
C GLU A 39 -16.53 -15.58 7.34
N ALA A 40 -16.94 -15.23 6.11
CA ALA A 40 -18.36 -15.23 5.72
C ALA A 40 -19.00 -16.62 5.88
N VAL A 41 -18.31 -17.68 5.47
CA VAL A 41 -18.76 -19.07 5.63
C VAL A 41 -18.88 -19.45 7.11
N LEU A 42 -17.87 -19.14 7.92
CA LEU A 42 -17.87 -19.42 9.36
C LEU A 42 -18.99 -18.65 10.07
N ARG A 43 -19.21 -17.39 9.69
CA ARG A 43 -20.25 -16.53 10.26
C ARG A 43 -21.64 -17.07 9.96
N LEU A 44 -21.89 -17.53 8.73
CA LEU A 44 -23.16 -18.15 8.36
C LEU A 44 -23.41 -19.45 9.14
N LYS A 45 -22.36 -20.24 9.37
CA LYS A 45 -22.48 -21.56 10.02
C LYS A 45 -22.59 -21.48 11.54
N TYR A 46 -21.87 -20.56 12.17
CA TYR A 46 -21.68 -20.56 13.63
C TYR A 46 -22.13 -19.27 14.32
N GLY A 47 -22.43 -18.21 13.57
CA GLY A 47 -22.77 -16.89 14.11
C GLY A 47 -21.55 -16.06 14.52
N GLU A 48 -21.77 -14.76 14.76
CA GLU A 48 -20.68 -13.78 14.92
C GLU A 48 -19.81 -13.98 16.17
N ARG A 49 -20.34 -14.60 17.24
CA ARG A 49 -19.63 -14.75 18.53
C ARG A 49 -18.82 -16.04 18.61
N HIS A 50 -18.78 -16.85 17.56
CA HIS A 50 -18.04 -18.10 17.57
C HIS A 50 -16.52 -17.85 17.54
N PRO A 51 -15.70 -18.59 18.31
CA PRO A 51 -14.25 -18.41 18.34
C PRO A 51 -13.59 -18.44 16.96
N ASP A 52 -13.99 -19.36 16.08
CA ASP A 52 -13.44 -19.44 14.72
C ASP A 52 -13.76 -18.20 13.86
N VAL A 53 -14.92 -17.57 14.08
CA VAL A 53 -15.29 -16.33 13.36
C VAL A 53 -14.44 -15.17 13.87
N MET A 54 -14.27 -15.06 15.19
CA MET A 54 -13.40 -14.05 15.80
C MET A 54 -11.94 -14.21 15.36
N ALA A 55 -11.46 -15.45 15.24
CA ALA A 55 -10.12 -15.74 14.71
C ALA A 55 -9.97 -15.30 13.26
N ALA A 56 -10.94 -15.61 12.39
CA ALA A 56 -10.92 -15.18 10.99
C ALA A 56 -11.03 -13.65 10.84
N GLN A 57 -11.80 -12.98 11.70
CA GLN A 57 -11.86 -11.51 11.76
C GLN A 57 -10.51 -10.90 12.16
N ALA A 58 -9.85 -11.46 13.17
CA ALA A 58 -8.53 -11.01 13.59
C ALA A 58 -7.49 -11.19 12.48
N GLU A 59 -7.49 -12.34 11.80
CA GLU A 59 -6.65 -12.60 10.63
C GLU A 59 -6.91 -11.61 9.49
N ARG A 60 -8.18 -11.29 9.20
CA ARG A 60 -8.56 -10.29 8.20
C ARG A 60 -7.98 -8.91 8.55
N HIS A 61 -8.17 -8.45 9.79
CA HIS A 61 -7.67 -7.14 10.23
C HIS A 61 -6.14 -7.07 10.23
N ASP A 62 -5.45 -8.16 10.56
CA ASP A 62 -3.98 -8.21 10.48
C ASP A 62 -3.50 -8.02 9.03
N ILE A 63 -4.10 -8.74 8.08
CA ILE A 63 -3.77 -8.59 6.65
C ILE A 63 -4.08 -7.18 6.14
N GLU A 64 -5.20 -6.57 6.53
CA GLU A 64 -5.52 -5.18 6.21
C GLU A 64 -4.46 -4.20 6.75
N GLY A 65 -3.99 -4.43 7.98
CA GLY A 65 -2.88 -3.66 8.57
C GLY A 65 -1.57 -3.83 7.82
N GLN A 66 -1.24 -5.05 7.41
CA GLN A 66 -0.04 -5.34 6.60
C GLN A 66 -0.11 -4.64 5.23
N ILE A 67 -1.28 -4.62 4.57
CA ILE A 67 -1.48 -3.88 3.32
C ILE A 67 -1.23 -2.38 3.54
N ALA A 68 -1.79 -1.80 4.60
CA ALA A 68 -1.61 -0.39 4.90
C ALA A 68 -0.13 -0.04 5.15
N ALA A 69 0.59 -0.87 5.92
CA ALA A 69 2.01 -0.69 6.17
C ALA A 69 2.85 -0.79 4.88
N GLU A 70 2.55 -1.76 4.02
CA GLU A 70 3.26 -1.93 2.75
C GLU A 70 3.02 -0.76 1.80
N VAL A 71 1.79 -0.25 1.73
CA VAL A 71 1.47 0.95 0.95
C VAL A 71 2.25 2.15 1.45
N GLN A 72 2.32 2.37 2.77
CA GLN A 72 3.12 3.45 3.35
C GLN A 72 4.62 3.32 3.01
N ARG A 73 5.15 2.09 3.06
CA ARG A 73 6.54 1.80 2.69
C ARG A 73 6.81 2.14 1.22
N LEU A 74 5.91 1.79 0.31
CA LEU A 74 6.03 2.10 -1.13
C LEU A 74 6.04 3.61 -1.38
N ILE A 75 5.16 4.36 -0.72
CA ILE A 75 5.13 5.83 -0.81
C ILE A 75 6.44 6.44 -0.31
N GLY A 76 6.98 5.92 0.80
CA GLY A 76 8.27 6.37 1.34
C GLY A 76 9.41 6.18 0.34
N ASN A 77 9.45 5.02 -0.32
CA ASN A 77 10.46 4.75 -1.36
C ASN A 77 10.30 5.68 -2.57
N LEU A 78 9.07 5.88 -3.05
CA LEU A 78 8.80 6.76 -4.19
C LEU A 78 9.22 8.20 -3.89
N LYS A 79 8.95 8.70 -2.68
CA LYS A 79 9.40 10.04 -2.25
C LYS A 79 10.93 10.14 -2.31
N ASN A 80 11.64 9.15 -1.78
CA ASN A 80 13.10 9.13 -1.81
C ASN A 80 13.66 9.11 -3.24
N GLU A 81 13.00 8.38 -4.16
CA GLU A 81 13.40 8.32 -5.57
C GLU A 81 13.22 9.66 -6.29
N VAL A 82 12.10 10.35 -6.03
CA VAL A 82 11.83 11.70 -6.55
C VAL A 82 12.86 12.70 -6.02
N ASP A 83 13.09 12.73 -4.70
CA ASP A 83 14.05 13.65 -4.08
C ASP A 83 15.47 13.42 -4.66
N ALA A 84 15.87 12.16 -4.88
CA ALA A 84 17.15 11.82 -5.48
C ALA A 84 17.23 12.21 -6.97
N ALA A 85 16.13 12.10 -7.72
CA ALA A 85 16.06 12.53 -9.11
C ALA A 85 16.19 14.05 -9.25
N GLU A 86 15.46 14.82 -8.43
CA GLU A 86 15.53 16.28 -8.40
C GLU A 86 16.95 16.76 -8.04
N ALA A 87 17.62 16.11 -7.08
CA ALA A 87 19.01 16.42 -6.72
C ALA A 87 20.01 16.16 -7.86
N ARG A 88 19.80 15.09 -8.65
CA ARG A 88 20.60 14.81 -9.85
C ARG A 88 20.37 15.85 -10.94
N GLU A 89 19.12 16.23 -11.19
CA GLU A 89 18.75 17.27 -12.15
C GLU A 89 19.40 18.61 -11.78
N ALA A 90 19.28 19.06 -10.53
CA ALA A 90 19.89 20.29 -10.05
C ALA A 90 21.42 20.28 -10.16
N SER A 91 22.05 19.12 -9.98
CA SER A 91 23.49 18.98 -10.12
C SER A 91 23.93 19.01 -11.58
N LEU A 92 23.18 18.38 -12.48
CA LEU A 92 23.42 18.43 -13.92
C LEU A 92 23.22 19.85 -14.48
N ALA A 93 22.17 20.54 -14.05
CA ALA A 93 21.91 21.93 -14.44
C ALA A 93 23.06 22.87 -14.04
N ARG A 94 23.59 22.72 -12.82
CA ARG A 94 24.77 23.47 -12.35
C ARG A 94 26.02 23.15 -13.18
N ALA A 95 26.25 21.87 -13.50
CA ALA A 95 27.39 21.46 -14.32
C ALA A 95 27.33 22.08 -15.73
N LEU A 96 26.16 22.06 -16.37
CA LEU A 96 25.96 22.68 -17.69
C LEU A 96 26.17 24.20 -17.66
N GLY A 97 25.67 24.87 -16.62
CA GLY A 97 25.89 26.30 -16.41
C GLY A 97 27.35 26.68 -16.11
N SER A 98 28.17 25.74 -15.65
CA SER A 98 29.62 25.97 -15.41
C SER A 98 30.50 25.71 -16.63
N VAL A 99 29.95 25.06 -17.67
CA VAL A 99 30.66 24.73 -18.92
C VAL A 99 30.32 25.72 -20.05
N SER A 100 29.29 26.56 -19.86
CA SER A 100 28.91 27.65 -20.78
C SER A 100 29.57 28.96 -20.40
#